data_AF-R9JMV6-F1
#
_entry.id   AF-R9JMV6-F1
#
_cell.length_a   1.000
_cell.length_b   1.000
_cell.length_c   1.000
_cell.angle_alpha   90.00
_cell.angle_beta   90.00
_cell.angle_gamma   90.00
#
_symmetry.space_group_name_H-M   'P 1'
#
loop_
_entity.id
_entity.type
_entity.pdbx_description
1 polymer ?
#
loop_
_entity_poly.entity_id
_entity_poly.type
_entity_poly.pdbx_seq_one_letter_code
_entity_poly.pdbx_strand_id
1 'polypeptide(L)'
;MELMSLLKERQLSVYQCAKESHVPYTTLSDIVKGKTRIEKCTVETIYKLARTLHVTMEELLTDFFNEDENAPNLRDFEIYKSNICHLVKDKGDIDFIIDILKENQIRTYWERQWYRESFYLLAMVDYLSRENELPLCNDYEDIRNCKLSEPLYPKDIILATKLDDSLDKKEQCLKEAIPEFLRFNIIESEIRNVC
;
A
#
# COMPACT_ATOMS: atom_id res chain seq x y z
N MET A 1 -7.83 -7.36 -9.45
CA MET A 1 -8.05 -7.17 -10.89
C MET A 1 -8.46 -5.73 -11.18
N GLU A 2 -7.49 -4.92 -11.60
CA GLU A 2 -7.70 -3.50 -11.91
C GLU A 2 -8.33 -3.34 -13.31
N LEU A 3 -9.29 -2.41 -13.49
CA LEU A 3 -9.97 -2.20 -14.78
C LEU A 3 -8.99 -1.97 -15.95
N MET A 4 -7.84 -1.36 -15.68
CA MET A 4 -6.80 -1.14 -16.68
C MET A 4 -6.15 -2.44 -17.16
N SER A 5 -5.96 -3.44 -16.28
CA SER A 5 -5.40 -4.73 -16.67
C SER A 5 -6.37 -5.49 -17.56
N LEU A 6 -7.67 -5.48 -17.22
CA LEU A 6 -8.73 -6.05 -18.04
C LEU A 6 -8.78 -5.44 -19.45
N LEU A 7 -8.68 -4.11 -19.56
CA LEU A 7 -8.63 -3.43 -20.86
C LEU A 7 -7.42 -3.87 -21.70
N LYS A 8 -6.25 -4.03 -21.08
CA LYS A 8 -5.03 -4.51 -21.76
C LYS A 8 -5.18 -5.96 -22.22
N GLU A 9 -5.68 -6.85 -21.36
CA GLU A 9 -5.93 -8.25 -21.69
C GLU A 9 -6.90 -8.41 -22.86
N ARG A 10 -7.93 -7.55 -22.91
CA ARG A 10 -8.92 -7.51 -23.99
C ARG A 10 -8.48 -6.69 -25.21
N GLN A 11 -7.28 -6.11 -25.20
CA GLN A 11 -6.75 -5.23 -26.26
C GLN A 11 -7.68 -4.05 -26.60
N LEU A 12 -8.41 -3.54 -25.59
CA LEU A 12 -9.34 -2.42 -25.73
C LEU A 12 -8.70 -1.13 -25.21
N SER A 13 -8.79 -0.07 -26.00
CA SER A 13 -8.55 1.28 -25.50
C SER A 13 -9.72 1.74 -24.63
N VAL A 14 -9.46 2.71 -23.73
CA VAL A 14 -10.49 3.38 -22.93
C VAL A 14 -11.61 3.94 -23.81
N TYR A 15 -11.24 4.47 -24.98
CA TYR A 15 -12.19 5.00 -25.96
C TYR A 15 -13.08 3.90 -26.57
N GLN A 16 -12.48 2.79 -27.01
CA GLN A 16 -13.24 1.65 -27.56
C GLN A 16 -14.19 1.06 -26.52
N CYS A 17 -13.71 0.86 -25.29
CA CYS A 17 -14.55 0.37 -24.20
C CYS A 17 -15.72 1.33 -23.90
N ALA A 18 -15.48 2.65 -23.90
CA ALA A 18 -16.56 3.63 -23.72
C ALA A 18 -17.62 3.54 -24.81
N LYS A 19 -17.18 3.39 -26.06
CA LYS A 19 -18.06 3.25 -27.22
C LYS A 19 -18.88 1.96 -27.17
N GLU A 20 -18.26 0.84 -26.82
CA GLU A 20 -18.91 -0.48 -26.80
C GLU A 20 -19.84 -0.64 -25.58
N SER A 21 -19.42 -0.17 -24.41
CA SER A 21 -20.20 -0.25 -23.17
C SER A 21 -21.30 0.79 -23.07
N HIS A 22 -21.29 1.83 -23.92
CA HIS A 22 -22.18 2.99 -23.80
C HIS A 22 -22.05 3.71 -22.45
N VAL A 23 -20.88 3.62 -21.83
CA VAL A 23 -20.50 4.38 -20.64
C VAL A 23 -19.73 5.62 -21.09
N PRO A 24 -20.00 6.82 -20.51
CA PRO A 24 -19.29 8.02 -20.90
C PRO A 24 -17.77 7.86 -20.81
N TYR A 25 -17.07 8.34 -21.82
CA TYR A 25 -15.60 8.30 -21.85
C TYR A 25 -14.98 8.97 -20.62
N THR A 26 -15.57 10.06 -20.14
CA THR A 26 -15.13 10.76 -18.93
C THR A 26 -15.18 9.84 -17.71
N THR A 27 -16.28 9.10 -17.52
CA THR A 27 -16.43 8.13 -16.43
C THR A 27 -15.37 7.04 -16.50
N LEU A 28 -15.18 6.42 -17.67
CA LEU A 28 -14.16 5.38 -17.87
C LEU A 28 -12.73 5.92 -17.68
N SER A 29 -12.44 7.10 -18.20
CA SER A 29 -11.15 7.78 -18.00
C SER A 29 -10.90 8.05 -16.51
N ASP A 30 -11.92 8.50 -15.78
CA ASP A 30 -11.79 8.80 -14.35
C ASP A 30 -11.63 7.53 -13.51
N ILE A 31 -12.26 6.42 -13.89
CA ILE A 31 -12.04 5.12 -13.25
C ILE A 31 -10.63 4.60 -13.50
N VAL A 32 -10.16 4.59 -14.76
CA VAL A 32 -8.82 4.11 -15.13
C VAL A 32 -7.70 4.97 -14.50
N LYS A 33 -7.97 6.26 -14.24
CA LYS A 33 -7.03 7.17 -13.56
C LYS A 33 -7.18 7.15 -12.04
N GLY A 34 -8.03 6.30 -11.47
CA GLY A 34 -8.27 6.20 -10.02
C GLY A 34 -8.99 7.39 -9.39
N LYS A 35 -9.54 8.33 -10.19
CA LYS A 35 -10.30 9.47 -9.67
C LYS A 35 -11.70 9.06 -9.19
N THR A 36 -12.30 8.08 -9.87
CA THR A 36 -13.60 7.52 -9.52
C THR A 36 -13.45 6.05 -9.19
N ARG A 37 -14.08 5.63 -8.10
CA ARG A 37 -14.11 4.24 -7.64
C ARG A 37 -15.24 3.49 -8.37
N ILE A 38 -14.96 2.32 -8.93
CA ILE A 38 -15.89 1.58 -9.79
C ILE A 38 -17.15 1.11 -9.04
N GLU A 39 -17.01 0.78 -7.76
CA GLU A 39 -18.10 0.41 -6.84
C GLU A 39 -19.01 1.58 -6.48
N LYS A 40 -18.55 2.83 -6.69
CA LYS A 40 -19.39 4.03 -6.51
C LYS A 40 -20.17 4.36 -7.78
N CYS A 41 -19.90 3.68 -8.89
CA CYS A 41 -20.70 3.84 -10.10
C CYS A 41 -22.08 3.21 -9.93
N THR A 42 -23.01 3.63 -10.77
CA THR A 42 -24.33 3.00 -10.80
C THR A 42 -24.22 1.52 -11.18
N VAL A 43 -25.11 0.69 -10.65
CA VAL A 43 -25.20 -0.74 -11.00
C VAL A 43 -25.30 -0.93 -12.52
N GLU A 44 -26.02 -0.04 -13.21
CA GLU A 44 -26.11 -0.04 -14.68
C GLU A 44 -24.74 0.12 -15.35
N THR A 45 -23.88 1.01 -14.83
CA THR A 45 -22.52 1.23 -15.35
C THR A 45 -21.67 -0.02 -15.16
N ILE A 46 -21.70 -0.60 -13.95
CA ILE A 46 -20.95 -1.81 -13.61
C ILE A 46 -21.39 -2.97 -14.53
N TYR A 47 -22.70 -3.16 -14.70
CA TYR A 47 -23.25 -4.18 -15.58
C TYR A 47 -22.84 -4.01 -17.05
N LYS A 48 -22.90 -2.78 -17.57
CA LYS A 48 -22.46 -2.46 -18.95
C LYS A 48 -20.99 -2.77 -19.17
N LEU A 49 -20.13 -2.40 -18.22
CA LEU A 49 -18.69 -2.68 -18.27
C LEU A 49 -18.43 -4.19 -18.20
N ALA A 50 -19.02 -4.89 -17.25
CA ALA A 50 -18.88 -6.33 -17.07
C ALA A 50 -19.25 -7.10 -18.36
N ARG A 51 -20.40 -6.74 -18.96
CA ARG A 51 -20.84 -7.31 -20.25
C ARG A 51 -19.88 -7.05 -21.39
N THR A 52 -19.32 -5.85 -21.48
CA THR A 52 -18.41 -5.45 -22.56
C THR A 52 -17.06 -6.15 -22.44
N LEU A 53 -16.59 -6.35 -21.19
CA LEU A 53 -15.31 -6.99 -20.89
C LEU A 53 -15.41 -8.51 -20.78
N HIS A 54 -16.61 -9.07 -20.94
CA HIS A 54 -16.91 -10.49 -20.78
C HIS A 54 -16.44 -11.04 -19.42
N VAL A 55 -16.78 -10.32 -18.36
CA VAL A 55 -16.56 -10.73 -16.97
C VAL A 55 -17.88 -10.61 -16.20
N THR A 56 -17.96 -11.26 -15.06
CA THR A 56 -19.07 -11.07 -14.11
C THR A 56 -18.92 -9.73 -13.39
N MET A 57 -20.02 -9.22 -12.82
CA MET A 57 -19.96 -8.04 -11.96
C MET A 57 -19.11 -8.28 -10.72
N GLU A 58 -19.10 -9.51 -10.21
CA GLU A 58 -18.27 -9.94 -9.07
C GLU A 58 -16.78 -9.86 -9.43
N GLU A 59 -16.35 -10.42 -10.56
CA GLU A 59 -14.97 -10.31 -11.06
C GLU A 59 -14.53 -8.85 -11.23
N LEU A 60 -15.42 -8.00 -11.74
CA LEU A 60 -15.17 -6.56 -11.92
C LEU A 60 -15.06 -5.80 -10.59
N LEU A 61 -15.72 -6.30 -9.54
CA LEU A 61 -15.73 -5.74 -8.19
C LEU A 61 -14.84 -6.53 -7.23
N THR A 62 -14.06 -7.48 -7.74
CA THR A 62 -13.29 -8.41 -6.91
C THR A 62 -12.26 -7.66 -6.06
N ASP A 63 -11.68 -6.56 -6.52
CA ASP A 63 -10.79 -5.73 -5.69
C ASP A 63 -11.51 -4.90 -4.61
N PHE A 64 -12.84 -4.80 -4.71
CA PHE A 64 -13.66 -4.20 -3.67
C PHE A 64 -14.08 -5.23 -2.62
N PHE A 65 -14.46 -6.45 -3.06
CA PHE A 65 -14.91 -7.53 -2.18
C PHE A 65 -13.77 -8.37 -1.60
N ASN A 66 -12.62 -8.41 -2.28
CA ASN A 66 -11.36 -8.87 -1.72
C ASN A 66 -10.80 -7.77 -0.82
N GLU A 67 -11.51 -7.51 0.28
CA GLU A 67 -10.80 -7.43 1.54
C GLU A 67 -10.26 -8.84 1.77
N ASP A 68 -9.10 -9.14 1.19
CA ASP A 68 -8.27 -10.19 1.78
C ASP A 68 -8.14 -9.74 3.24
N GLU A 69 -8.72 -10.49 4.19
CA GLU A 69 -8.71 -10.09 5.61
C GLU A 69 -7.26 -9.88 6.12
N ASN A 70 -6.28 -10.40 5.37
CA ASN A 70 -4.85 -10.24 5.59
C ASN A 70 -4.18 -9.20 4.66
N ALA A 71 -4.92 -8.56 3.74
CA ALA A 71 -4.37 -7.45 2.97
C ALA A 71 -4.35 -6.19 3.83
N PRO A 72 -3.22 -5.47 3.84
CA PRO A 72 -3.14 -4.19 4.51
C PRO A 72 -4.12 -3.21 3.86
N ASN A 73 -4.55 -2.19 4.59
CA ASN A 73 -5.35 -1.12 4.01
C ASN A 73 -4.49 -0.31 3.02
N LEU A 74 -4.36 -0.81 1.79
CA LEU A 74 -3.55 -0.21 0.71
C LEU A 74 -4.07 1.17 0.26
N ARG A 75 -5.24 1.59 0.75
CA ARG A 75 -5.84 2.88 0.40
C ARG A 75 -5.18 4.03 1.16
N ASP A 76 -4.62 3.78 2.33
CA ASP A 76 -3.90 4.78 3.11
C ASP A 76 -2.74 4.19 3.91
N PHE A 77 -1.52 4.49 3.45
CA PHE A 77 -0.31 4.02 4.09
C PHE A 77 -0.17 4.49 5.54
N GLU A 78 -0.67 5.67 5.91
CA GLU A 78 -0.60 6.13 7.32
C GLU A 78 -1.50 5.28 8.23
N ILE A 79 -2.68 4.88 7.75
CA ILE A 79 -3.56 3.98 8.49
C ILE A 79 -2.89 2.61 8.65
N TYR A 80 -2.25 2.10 7.59
CA TYR A 80 -1.49 0.86 7.66
C TYR A 80 -0.39 0.92 8.73
N LYS A 81 0.44 1.97 8.71
CA LYS A 81 1.50 2.16 9.73
C LYS A 81 0.93 2.17 11.14
N SER A 82 -0.14 2.95 11.38
CA SER A 82 -0.81 3.01 12.67
C SER A 82 -1.33 1.64 13.13
N ASN A 83 -1.96 0.88 12.23
CA ASN A 83 -2.44 -0.47 12.53
C ASN A 83 -1.30 -1.42 12.93
N ILE A 84 -0.16 -1.35 12.23
CA ILE A 84 1.01 -2.16 12.58
C ILE A 84 1.54 -1.78 13.96
N CYS A 85 1.66 -0.49 14.27
CA CYS A 85 2.12 -0.07 15.60
C CYS A 85 1.15 -0.49 16.72
N HIS A 86 -0.16 -0.42 16.49
CA HIS A 86 -1.15 -0.96 17.42
C HIS A 86 -1.03 -2.49 17.58
N LEU A 87 -0.80 -3.22 16.48
CA LEU A 87 -0.63 -4.67 16.52
C LEU A 87 0.62 -5.08 17.33
N VAL A 88 1.73 -4.34 17.19
CA VAL A 88 2.93 -4.52 18.01
C VAL A 88 2.64 -4.22 19.48
N LYS A 89 1.90 -3.13 19.78
CA LYS A 89 1.53 -2.75 21.15
C LYS A 89 0.65 -3.82 21.82
N ASP A 90 -0.27 -4.41 21.09
CA ASP A 90 -1.24 -5.38 21.62
C ASP A 90 -0.64 -6.78 21.79
N LYS A 91 0.19 -7.23 20.83
CA LYS A 91 0.84 -8.56 20.89
C LYS A 91 2.14 -8.57 21.67
N GLY A 92 2.86 -7.46 21.69
CA GLY A 92 4.25 -7.40 22.11
C GLY A 92 5.21 -7.80 21.00
N ASP A 93 6.46 -7.37 21.14
CA ASP A 93 7.49 -7.45 20.10
C ASP A 93 7.74 -8.88 19.61
N ILE A 94 7.94 -9.81 20.54
CA ILE A 94 8.36 -11.18 20.24
C ILE A 94 7.25 -11.93 19.51
N ASP A 95 6.02 -11.86 20.00
CA ASP A 95 4.88 -12.54 19.38
C ASP A 95 4.55 -11.93 18.01
N PHE A 96 4.67 -10.60 17.87
CA PHE A 96 4.55 -9.94 16.57
C PHE A 96 5.60 -10.46 15.57
N ILE A 97 6.88 -10.48 15.96
CA ILE A 97 7.96 -10.99 15.08
C ILE A 97 7.66 -12.44 14.67
N ILE A 98 7.32 -13.30 15.63
CA ILE A 98 7.03 -14.72 15.36
C ILE A 98 5.91 -14.88 14.34
N ASP A 99 4.81 -14.16 14.50
CA ASP A 99 3.65 -14.26 13.61
C ASP A 99 3.99 -13.80 12.19
N ILE A 100 4.63 -12.64 12.04
CA ILE A 100 5.01 -12.09 10.73
C ILE A 100 5.96 -13.06 10.00
N LEU A 101 6.94 -13.62 10.71
CA LEU A 101 7.90 -14.56 10.13
C LEU A 101 7.26 -15.90 9.76
N LYS A 102 6.37 -16.45 10.61
CA LYS A 102 5.68 -17.72 10.34
C LYS A 102 4.71 -17.63 9.17
N GLU A 103 3.99 -16.52 9.06
CA GLU A 103 3.01 -16.31 7.99
C GLU A 103 3.68 -15.87 6.68
N ASN A 104 4.98 -15.54 6.71
CA ASN A 104 5.75 -15.10 5.55
C ASN A 104 5.13 -13.85 4.86
N GLN A 105 4.44 -13.00 5.64
CA GLN A 105 3.67 -11.87 5.12
C GLN A 105 4.52 -10.90 4.30
N ILE A 106 5.78 -10.67 4.73
CA ILE A 106 6.72 -9.78 4.05
C ILE A 106 6.95 -10.22 2.59
N ARG A 107 7.16 -11.52 2.38
CA ARG A 107 7.34 -12.14 1.06
C ARG A 107 6.06 -12.06 0.25
N THR A 108 4.91 -12.35 0.86
CA THR A 108 3.60 -12.24 0.20
C THR A 108 3.35 -10.82 -0.32
N TYR A 109 3.65 -9.79 0.49
CA TYR A 109 3.51 -8.39 0.06
C TYR A 109 4.49 -8.05 -1.06
N TRP A 110 5.72 -8.54 -0.98
CA TRP A 110 6.74 -8.33 -2.02
C TRP A 110 6.31 -8.91 -3.37
N GLU A 111 5.86 -10.16 -3.41
CA GLU A 111 5.44 -10.84 -4.63
C GLU A 111 4.20 -10.21 -5.26
N ARG A 112 3.31 -9.64 -4.42
CA ARG A 112 2.14 -8.85 -4.86
C ARG A 112 2.49 -7.41 -5.26
N GLN A 113 3.77 -7.04 -5.24
CA GLN A 113 4.27 -5.69 -5.55
C GLN A 113 3.78 -4.59 -4.60
N TRP A 114 3.37 -4.96 -3.38
CA TRP A 114 3.01 -4.03 -2.30
C TRP A 114 4.28 -3.59 -1.56
N TYR A 115 5.16 -2.91 -2.29
CA TYR A 115 6.53 -2.66 -1.83
C TYR A 115 6.59 -1.78 -0.60
N ARG A 116 5.72 -0.76 -0.47
CA ARG A 116 5.75 0.15 0.69
C ARG A 116 5.40 -0.60 1.97
N GLU A 117 4.38 -1.43 1.89
CA GLU A 117 3.87 -2.23 3.01
C GLU A 117 4.84 -3.35 3.37
N SER A 118 5.43 -4.03 2.36
CA SER A 118 6.49 -5.03 2.54
C SER A 118 7.72 -4.44 3.22
N PHE A 119 8.23 -3.31 2.72
CA PHE A 119 9.38 -2.62 3.32
C PHE A 119 9.11 -2.14 4.74
N TYR A 120 7.93 -1.56 5.00
CA TYR A 120 7.58 -1.10 6.34
C TYR A 120 7.51 -2.26 7.33
N LEU A 121 6.93 -3.39 6.93
CA LEU A 121 6.82 -4.56 7.79
C LEU A 121 8.19 -5.18 8.09
N LEU A 122 9.05 -5.28 7.07
CA LEU A 122 10.43 -5.75 7.24
C LEU A 122 11.25 -4.81 8.14
N ALA A 123 11.13 -3.50 7.94
CA ALA A 123 11.77 -2.50 8.80
C ALA A 123 11.30 -2.61 10.26
N MET A 124 10.00 -2.82 10.47
CA MET A 124 9.43 -3.03 11.81
C MET A 124 10.00 -4.29 12.45
N VAL A 125 10.02 -5.42 11.75
CA VAL A 125 10.61 -6.68 12.26
C VAL A 125 12.10 -6.51 12.58
N ASP A 126 12.87 -5.86 11.70
CA ASP A 126 14.30 -5.62 11.91
C ASP A 126 14.53 -4.69 13.11
N TYR A 127 13.73 -3.63 13.25
CA TYR A 127 13.79 -2.71 14.39
C TYR A 127 13.51 -3.45 15.71
N LEU A 128 12.40 -4.20 15.76
CA LEU A 128 12.02 -4.94 16.98
C LEU A 128 13.06 -6.01 17.30
N SER A 129 13.65 -6.65 16.28
CA SER A 129 14.74 -7.61 16.47
C SER A 129 15.96 -6.93 17.10
N ARG A 130 16.37 -5.73 16.63
CA ARG A 130 17.46 -4.96 17.23
C ARG A 130 17.17 -4.61 18.69
N GLU A 131 15.98 -4.08 18.98
CA GLU A 131 15.58 -3.68 20.34
C GLU A 131 15.54 -4.86 21.32
N ASN A 132 15.34 -6.09 20.82
CA ASN A 132 15.28 -7.31 21.62
C ASN A 132 16.54 -8.19 21.48
N GLU A 133 17.63 -7.66 20.92
CA GLU A 133 18.91 -8.37 20.72
C GLU A 133 18.79 -9.70 19.93
N LEU A 134 17.83 -9.76 19.00
CA LEU A 134 17.59 -10.93 18.15
C LEU A 134 18.36 -10.84 16.83
N PRO A 135 18.83 -11.98 16.28
CA PRO A 135 19.41 -12.02 14.95
C PRO A 135 18.34 -11.74 13.88
N LEU A 136 18.73 -11.11 12.79
CA LEU A 136 17.85 -10.88 11.65
C LEU A 136 17.52 -12.18 10.92
N CYS A 137 16.30 -12.29 10.41
CA CYS A 137 15.90 -13.39 9.54
C CYS A 137 16.55 -13.25 8.16
N ASN A 138 17.34 -14.25 7.75
CA ASN A 138 18.08 -14.22 6.48
C ASN A 138 17.19 -14.39 5.24
N ASP A 139 15.95 -14.83 5.41
CA ASP A 139 15.05 -15.13 4.29
C ASP A 139 14.66 -13.89 3.49
N TYR A 140 14.88 -12.68 4.00
CA TYR A 140 14.51 -11.41 3.36
C TYR A 140 15.71 -10.56 2.91
N GLU A 141 16.91 -11.15 2.81
CA GLU A 141 18.12 -10.39 2.46
C GLU A 141 18.05 -9.76 1.07
N ASP A 142 17.37 -10.40 0.12
CA ASP A 142 17.09 -9.86 -1.20
C ASP A 142 16.24 -8.57 -1.13
N ILE A 143 15.23 -8.56 -0.26
CA ILE A 143 14.36 -7.39 -0.03
C ILE A 143 15.13 -6.27 0.67
N ARG A 144 16.01 -6.59 1.64
CA ARG A 144 16.86 -5.60 2.34
C ARG A 144 17.81 -4.82 1.42
N ASN A 145 18.14 -5.39 0.27
CA ASN A 145 18.96 -4.74 -0.75
C ASN A 145 18.17 -3.82 -1.69
N CYS A 146 16.85 -3.70 -1.49
CA CYS A 146 15.95 -2.84 -2.25
C CYS A 146 15.49 -1.64 -1.42
N LYS A 147 14.99 -0.60 -2.09
CA LYS A 147 14.39 0.59 -1.44
C LYS A 147 13.43 1.30 -2.39
N LEU A 148 12.59 2.17 -1.86
CA LEU A 148 11.72 3.03 -2.66
C LEU A 148 12.55 4.07 -3.44
N SER A 149 12.07 4.47 -4.62
CA SER A 149 12.76 5.46 -5.46
C SER A 149 12.79 6.85 -4.83
N GLU A 150 11.75 7.21 -4.10
CA GLU A 150 11.61 8.49 -3.41
C GLU A 150 11.38 8.29 -1.91
N PRO A 151 11.89 9.19 -1.05
CA PRO A 151 11.63 9.16 0.38
C PRO A 151 10.16 9.41 0.72
N LEU A 152 9.58 8.52 1.51
CA LEU A 152 8.24 8.66 2.09
C LEU A 152 8.32 9.39 3.43
N TYR A 153 7.88 10.65 3.43
CA TYR A 153 7.72 11.44 4.65
C TYR A 153 6.32 11.26 5.25
N PRO A 154 6.18 11.40 6.59
CA PRO A 154 4.87 11.44 7.23
C PRO A 154 4.00 12.57 6.65
N LYS A 155 2.70 12.32 6.51
CA LYS A 155 1.76 13.30 5.90
C LYS A 155 1.81 14.67 6.57
N ASP A 156 1.95 14.72 7.89
CA ASP A 156 1.96 15.99 8.64
C ASP A 156 3.18 16.85 8.29
N ILE A 157 4.33 16.21 8.01
CA ILE A 157 5.54 16.89 7.56
C ILE A 157 5.37 17.40 6.13
N ILE A 158 4.79 16.59 5.24
CA ILE A 158 4.49 17.00 3.87
C ILE A 158 3.54 18.22 3.88
N LEU A 159 2.49 18.17 4.69
CA LEU A 159 1.53 19.27 4.83
C LEU A 159 2.20 20.52 5.38
N ALA A 160 3.00 20.39 6.44
CA ALA A 160 3.72 21.52 7.03
C ALA A 160 4.66 22.18 6.01
N THR A 161 5.43 21.40 5.24
CA THR A 161 6.33 21.97 4.23
C THR A 161 5.60 22.68 3.10
N LYS A 162 4.40 22.23 2.71
CA LYS A 162 3.58 22.94 1.71
C LYS A 162 3.04 24.29 2.21
N LEU A 163 2.93 24.46 3.52
CA LEU A 163 2.46 25.70 4.15
C LEU A 163 3.60 26.68 4.39
N ASP A 164 4.83 26.18 4.58
CA ASP A 164 6.02 26.98 4.79
C ASP A 164 7.28 26.21 4.35
N ASP A 165 7.85 26.61 3.21
CA ASP A 165 9.03 26.00 2.60
C ASP A 165 10.33 26.24 3.39
N SER A 166 10.31 27.13 4.40
CA SER A 166 11.46 27.42 5.25
C SER A 166 11.64 26.43 6.41
N LEU A 167 10.73 25.46 6.55
CA LEU A 167 10.72 24.52 7.67
C LEU A 167 11.82 23.45 7.54
N ASP A 168 12.81 23.55 8.44
CA ASP A 168 13.87 22.57 8.78
C ASP A 168 13.33 21.19 9.22
N LYS A 169 11.99 21.03 9.27
CA LYS A 169 11.31 19.81 9.74
C LYS A 169 11.65 18.56 8.94
N LYS A 170 11.88 18.67 7.62
CA LYS A 170 12.30 17.49 6.83
C LYS A 170 13.70 17.02 7.20
N GLU A 171 14.62 17.95 7.41
CA GLU A 171 16.00 17.62 7.78
C GLU A 171 16.06 17.08 9.21
N GLN A 172 15.26 17.64 10.12
CA GLN A 172 15.11 17.11 11.47
C GLN A 172 14.53 15.68 11.47
N CYS A 173 13.43 15.45 10.74
CA CYS A 173 12.84 14.11 10.64
C CYS A 173 13.81 13.08 10.04
N LEU A 174 14.65 13.48 9.09
CA LEU A 174 15.71 12.62 8.54
C LEU A 174 16.76 12.25 9.59
N LYS A 175 17.17 13.21 10.44
CA LYS A 175 18.17 12.98 11.51
C LYS A 175 17.64 12.06 12.61
N GLU A 176 16.35 12.15 12.90
CA GLU A 176 15.67 11.36 13.92
C GLU A 176 15.10 10.04 13.38
N ALA A 177 15.23 9.78 12.08
CA ALA A 177 14.67 8.60 11.44
C ALA A 177 15.30 7.31 11.97
N ILE A 178 14.45 6.32 12.25
CA ILE A 178 14.83 4.99 12.68
C ILE A 178 15.59 4.30 11.52
N PRO A 179 16.83 3.81 11.73
CA PRO A 179 17.70 3.32 10.66
C PRO A 179 17.09 2.23 9.78
N GLU A 180 16.30 1.32 10.37
CA GLU A 180 15.66 0.21 9.69
C GLU A 180 14.62 0.68 8.67
N PHE A 181 13.85 1.72 9.00
CA PHE A 181 12.88 2.33 8.08
C PHE A 181 13.59 3.21 7.05
N LEU A 182 14.59 3.98 7.49
CA LEU A 182 15.37 4.87 6.62
C LEU A 182 16.04 4.11 5.48
N ARG A 183 16.51 2.87 5.74
CA ARG A 183 17.08 1.97 4.71
C ARG A 183 16.19 1.85 3.48
N PHE A 184 14.87 1.79 3.68
CA PHE A 184 13.89 1.62 2.62
C PHE A 184 13.34 2.95 2.07
N ASN A 185 13.96 4.08 2.42
CA ASN A 185 13.47 5.42 2.13
C ASN A 185 12.12 5.71 2.82
N ILE A 186 11.86 5.14 4.00
CA ILE A 186 10.68 5.45 4.82
C ILE A 186 11.15 6.28 6.01
N ILE A 187 10.66 7.52 6.13
CA ILE A 187 11.06 8.43 7.19
C ILE A 187 10.09 8.25 8.35
N GLU A 188 10.50 7.43 9.32
CA GLU A 188 9.74 7.15 10.54
C GLU A 188 10.65 7.44 11.74
N SER A 189 10.23 8.34 12.62
CA SER A 189 11.03 8.75 13.79
C SER A 189 10.50 8.16 15.10
N GLU A 190 9.24 7.70 15.12
CA GLU A 190 8.60 7.25 16.35
C GLU A 190 7.53 6.18 16.06
N ILE A 191 7.65 5.03 16.72
CA ILE A 191 6.74 3.89 16.53
C ILE A 191 6.12 3.36 17.81
N ARG A 192 6.56 3.86 18.98
CA ARG A 192 6.10 3.41 20.30
C ARG A 192 5.04 4.31 20.94
N ASN A 193 5.05 5.61 20.63
CA ASN A 193 4.05 6.54 21.16
C ASN A 193 2.82 6.63 20.25
N VAL A 194 2.08 5.53 20.19
CA VAL A 194 0.77 5.50 19.52
C VAL A 194 -0.30 5.79 20.58
N CYS A 195 -0.91 6.99 20.48
CA CYS A 195 -2.03 7.44 21.32
C CYS A 195 -3.32 6.68 20.96
#